data_AF-A0A4Q6A7L3-F1
#
_entry.id   AF-A0A4Q6A7L3-F1
#
_cell.length_a   1.000
_cell.length_b   1.000
_cell.length_c   1.000
_cell.angle_alpha   90.00
_cell.angle_beta   90.00
_cell.angle_gamma   90.00
#
_symmetry.space_group_name_H-M   'P 1'
#
loop_
_entity.id
_entity.type
_entity.pdbx_description
1 polymer ?
#
loop_
_entity_poly.entity_id
_entity_poly.type
_entity_poly.pdbx_seq_one_letter_code
_entity_poly.pdbx_strand_id
1 'polypeptide(L)'
;DIDSMVDVGAATSYEASYQNTGYFVQKFAPLKQWKSSGGGNVELNYLNNVIEIRLADTYLMEAEALIRGGGDAVKAAGYLNAVRARVGLGPVAATLDNIALERRKELATEGHRWFDLVRTGKAATALAFKGFTAGKNEILPIPLTELTNTKLVQNPNYN
;
A
#
# COMPACT_ATOMS: atom_id res chain seq x y z
N ASP A 1 1.91 16.09 12.20
CA ASP A 1 0.45 15.98 12.01
C ASP A 1 -0.24 16.97 12.93
N ILE A 2 -1.58 17.03 12.92
CA ILE A 2 -2.31 18.00 13.73
C ILE A 2 -2.22 17.68 15.23
N ASP A 3 -2.09 16.39 15.59
CA ASP A 3 -1.85 15.91 16.96
C ASP A 3 -0.52 16.50 17.49
N SER A 4 0.58 16.33 16.76
CA SER A 4 1.87 16.93 17.10
C SER A 4 1.88 18.47 17.02
N MET A 5 1.03 19.09 16.21
CA MET A 5 0.86 20.56 16.20
C MET A 5 0.11 21.06 17.44
N VAL A 6 -0.85 20.31 17.96
CA VAL A 6 -1.51 20.60 19.24
C VAL A 6 -0.53 20.39 20.40
N ASP A 7 0.24 19.30 20.40
CA ASP A 7 1.22 18.98 21.45
C ASP A 7 2.33 20.05 21.56
N VAL A 8 2.75 20.66 20.45
CA VAL A 8 3.72 21.77 20.44
C VAL A 8 3.08 23.16 20.54
N GLY A 9 1.77 23.24 20.80
CA GLY A 9 1.03 24.50 21.00
C GLY A 9 0.86 25.35 19.73
N ALA A 10 1.09 24.77 18.54
CA ALA A 10 0.94 25.43 17.25
C ALA A 10 -0.48 25.34 16.66
N ALA A 11 -1.40 24.64 17.32
CA ALA A 11 -2.83 24.58 16.99
C ALA A 11 -3.69 24.60 18.27
N THR A 12 -4.84 25.29 18.24
CA THR A 12 -5.68 25.56 19.43
C THR A 12 -6.58 24.40 19.85
N SER A 13 -6.98 23.52 18.93
CA SER A 13 -7.72 22.30 19.24
C SER A 13 -7.79 21.36 18.02
N TYR A 14 -7.83 20.06 18.29
CA TYR A 14 -8.16 19.02 17.31
C TYR A 14 -9.12 18.03 17.96
N GLU A 15 -10.24 17.75 17.30
CA GLU A 15 -11.10 16.64 17.68
C GLU A 15 -10.71 15.42 16.85
N ALA A 16 -10.26 14.37 17.53
CA ALA A 16 -9.89 13.11 16.88
C ALA A 16 -11.09 12.53 16.12
N SER A 17 -10.92 12.28 14.83
CA SER A 17 -11.94 11.59 14.03
C SER A 17 -12.10 10.14 14.48
N TYR A 18 -13.26 9.54 14.16
CA TYR A 18 -13.46 8.10 14.29
C TYR A 18 -12.29 7.33 13.63
N GLN A 19 -11.73 6.35 14.35
CA GLN A 19 -10.53 5.57 13.97
C GLN A 19 -9.20 6.35 13.91
N ASN A 20 -9.06 7.50 14.58
CA ASN A 20 -7.73 8.11 14.76
C ASN A 20 -6.78 7.14 15.48
N THR A 21 -5.59 6.95 14.90
CA THR A 21 -4.53 6.11 15.49
C THR A 21 -3.35 6.92 16.02
N GLY A 22 -3.34 8.24 15.78
CA GLY A 22 -2.18 9.11 16.00
C GLY A 22 -1.08 8.95 14.96
N TYR A 23 -1.26 8.08 13.95
CA TYR A 23 -0.31 7.89 12.86
C TYR A 23 -0.89 8.33 11.52
N PHE A 24 -0.15 9.18 10.81
CA PHE A 24 -0.53 9.71 9.50
C PHE A 24 0.49 9.35 8.42
N VAL A 25 0.03 9.32 7.17
CA VAL A 25 0.88 8.97 6.01
C VAL A 25 1.66 10.21 5.56
N GLN A 26 2.89 10.35 6.04
CA GLN A 26 3.77 11.45 5.65
C GLN A 26 4.13 11.44 4.15
N LYS A 27 4.21 10.25 3.54
CA LYS A 27 4.68 10.05 2.16
C LYS A 27 3.93 10.88 1.11
N PHE A 28 2.63 11.08 1.32
CA PHE A 28 1.77 11.86 0.43
C PHE A 28 1.24 13.12 1.10
N ALA A 29 1.81 13.50 2.25
CA ALA A 29 1.35 14.66 2.98
C ALA A 29 1.56 15.94 2.15
N PRO A 30 0.56 16.84 2.09
CA PRO A 30 0.71 18.13 1.45
C PRO A 30 1.67 19.00 2.27
N LEU A 31 2.93 19.10 1.84
CA LEU A 31 3.91 19.95 2.52
C LEU A 31 3.86 21.37 1.95
N LYS A 32 4.17 22.36 2.80
CA LYS A 32 4.21 23.79 2.42
C LYS A 32 5.03 24.07 1.16
N GLN A 33 6.12 23.34 0.97
CA GLN A 33 7.00 23.46 -0.21
C GLN A 33 6.35 23.02 -1.53
N TRP A 34 5.28 22.22 -1.48
CA TRP A 34 4.55 21.70 -2.65
C TRP A 34 3.23 22.44 -2.88
N LYS A 35 3.00 23.56 -2.17
CA LYS A 35 1.82 24.40 -2.33
C LYS A 35 1.81 25.00 -3.73
N SER A 36 0.69 24.84 -4.45
CA SER A 36 0.52 25.47 -5.77
C SER A 36 0.54 27.01 -5.65
N SER A 37 1.21 27.64 -6.61
CA SER A 37 1.23 29.09 -6.83
C SER A 37 0.19 29.55 -7.86
N GLY A 38 -0.57 28.61 -8.43
CA GLY A 38 -1.67 28.92 -9.35
C GLY A 38 -2.90 29.48 -8.63
N GLY A 39 -3.88 29.97 -9.41
CA GLY A 39 -5.18 30.37 -8.88
C GLY A 39 -6.04 29.16 -8.45
N GLY A 40 -6.98 29.38 -7.53
CA GLY A 40 -7.92 28.37 -7.06
C GLY A 40 -7.66 27.89 -5.63
N ASN A 41 -8.49 26.94 -5.16
CA ASN A 41 -8.38 26.39 -3.80
C ASN A 41 -7.12 25.53 -3.68
N VAL A 42 -6.26 25.86 -2.72
CA VAL A 42 -4.95 25.23 -2.53
C VAL A 42 -5.09 23.74 -2.20
N GLU A 43 -6.09 23.39 -1.41
CA GLU A 43 -6.38 22.05 -0.89
C GLU A 43 -6.65 21.05 -2.02
N LEU A 44 -7.11 21.52 -3.18
CA LEU A 44 -7.42 20.70 -4.35
C LEU A 44 -6.29 20.67 -5.39
N ASN A 45 -5.20 21.41 -5.17
CA ASN A 45 -4.17 21.68 -6.18
C ASN A 45 -2.74 21.45 -5.69
N TYR A 46 -2.51 20.50 -4.77
CA TYR A 46 -1.14 20.08 -4.44
C TYR A 46 -0.50 19.32 -5.60
N LEU A 47 0.78 19.59 -5.87
CA LEU A 47 1.50 19.14 -7.07
C LEU A 47 2.16 17.76 -6.92
N ASN A 48 1.69 16.93 -5.98
CA ASN A 48 2.30 15.63 -5.72
C ASN A 48 1.97 14.65 -6.86
N ASN A 49 2.99 14.11 -7.51
CA ASN A 49 2.82 13.00 -8.45
C ASN A 49 2.55 11.68 -7.70
N VAL A 50 1.79 10.80 -8.33
CA VAL A 50 1.57 9.43 -7.88
C VAL A 50 2.50 8.50 -8.66
N ILE A 51 3.11 7.56 -7.95
CA ILE A 51 4.03 6.58 -8.53
C ILE A 51 3.27 5.25 -8.67
N GLU A 52 2.99 4.86 -9.91
CA GLU A 52 2.34 3.57 -10.20
C GLU A 52 3.33 2.39 -10.14
N ILE A 53 4.53 2.58 -10.71
CA ILE A 53 5.62 1.59 -10.68
C ILE A 53 6.93 2.33 -10.47
N ARG A 54 7.82 1.74 -9.65
CA ARG A 54 9.19 2.20 -9.48
C ARG A 54 10.16 1.03 -9.36
N LEU A 55 11.43 1.29 -9.60
CA LEU A 55 12.46 0.25 -9.71
C LEU A 55 12.52 -0.70 -8.51
N ALA A 56 12.37 -0.21 -7.28
CA ALA A 56 12.38 -1.08 -6.10
C ALA A 56 11.22 -2.09 -6.11
N ASP A 57 10.03 -1.73 -6.62
CA ASP A 57 8.93 -2.67 -6.78
C ASP A 57 9.33 -3.79 -7.75
N THR A 58 9.90 -3.44 -8.92
CA THR A 58 10.36 -4.43 -9.91
C THR A 58 11.46 -5.36 -9.37
N TYR A 59 12.38 -4.85 -8.55
CA TYR A 59 13.41 -5.68 -7.91
C TYR A 59 12.79 -6.70 -6.96
N LEU A 60 11.82 -6.27 -6.15
CA LEU A 60 11.15 -7.15 -5.21
C LEU A 60 10.22 -8.15 -5.93
N MET A 61 9.59 -7.76 -7.05
CA MET A 61 8.83 -8.67 -7.90
C MET A 61 9.72 -9.73 -8.56
N GLU A 62 10.88 -9.35 -9.11
CA GLU A 62 11.82 -10.31 -9.71
C GLU A 62 12.40 -11.24 -8.64
N ALA A 63 12.77 -10.72 -7.47
CA ALA A 63 13.22 -11.54 -6.34
C ALA A 63 12.16 -12.57 -5.93
N GLU A 64 10.88 -12.16 -5.84
CA GLU A 64 9.79 -13.08 -5.54
C GLU A 64 9.61 -14.15 -6.62
N ALA A 65 9.62 -13.75 -7.90
CA ALA A 65 9.47 -14.65 -9.03
C ALA A 65 10.59 -15.70 -9.07
N LEU A 66 11.85 -15.30 -8.84
CA LEU A 66 13.00 -16.20 -8.77
C LEU A 66 12.84 -17.24 -7.66
N ILE A 67 12.46 -16.82 -6.45
CA ILE A 67 12.26 -17.75 -5.33
C ILE A 67 11.08 -18.69 -5.57
N ARG A 68 9.95 -18.18 -6.10
CA ARG A 68 8.76 -19.02 -6.40
C ARG A 68 9.02 -20.02 -7.54
N GLY A 69 9.77 -19.61 -8.55
CA GLY A 69 10.07 -20.42 -9.72
C GLY A 69 11.20 -21.43 -9.53
N GLY A 70 11.83 -21.49 -8.35
CA GLY A 70 13.02 -22.32 -8.12
C GLY A 70 14.25 -21.85 -8.90
N GLY A 71 14.32 -20.56 -9.24
CA GLY A 71 15.41 -19.94 -9.96
C GLY A 71 16.60 -19.58 -9.07
N ASP A 72 17.39 -18.60 -9.54
CA ASP A 72 18.63 -18.17 -8.87
C ASP A 72 18.35 -17.41 -7.56
N ALA A 73 18.54 -18.09 -6.44
CA ALA A 73 18.38 -17.53 -5.10
C ALA A 73 19.44 -16.47 -4.74
N VAL A 74 20.64 -16.55 -5.33
CA VAL A 74 21.71 -15.56 -5.13
C VAL A 74 21.31 -14.26 -5.82
N LYS A 75 20.78 -14.35 -7.05
CA LYS A 75 20.25 -13.19 -7.77
C LYS A 75 19.05 -12.57 -7.05
N ALA A 76 18.13 -13.39 -6.52
CA ALA A 76 17.01 -12.91 -5.71
C ALA A 76 17.47 -12.15 -4.46
N ALA A 77 18.48 -12.68 -3.75
CA ALA A 77 19.10 -12.01 -2.61
C ALA A 77 19.79 -10.70 -3.02
N GLY A 78 20.40 -10.64 -4.21
CA GLY A 78 20.96 -9.42 -4.78
C GLY A 78 19.92 -8.30 -4.90
N TYR A 79 18.76 -8.59 -5.51
CA TYR A 79 17.69 -7.60 -5.67
C TYR A 79 17.06 -7.16 -4.35
N LEU A 80 16.75 -8.11 -3.46
CA LEU A 80 16.22 -7.81 -2.14
C LEU A 80 17.18 -6.91 -1.34
N ASN A 81 18.46 -7.26 -1.33
CA ASN A 81 19.44 -6.55 -0.54
C ASN A 81 19.88 -5.22 -1.18
N ALA A 82 19.71 -5.04 -2.49
CA ALA A 82 19.90 -3.73 -3.13
C ALA A 82 18.88 -2.70 -2.62
N VAL A 83 17.61 -3.09 -2.46
CA VAL A 83 16.55 -2.22 -1.90
C VAL A 83 16.87 -1.85 -0.44
N ARG A 84 17.30 -2.83 0.35
CA ARG A 84 17.67 -2.66 1.76
C ARG A 84 18.91 -1.77 1.92
N ALA A 85 19.95 -2.00 1.12
CA ALA A 85 21.19 -1.25 1.18
C ALA A 85 21.00 0.23 0.85
N ARG A 86 20.07 0.58 -0.05
CA ARG A 86 19.75 1.99 -0.38
C ARG A 86 19.32 2.80 0.84
N VAL A 87 18.70 2.16 1.84
CA VAL A 87 18.30 2.80 3.11
C VAL A 87 19.22 2.42 4.29
N GLY A 88 20.41 1.87 4.03
CA GLY A 88 21.39 1.52 5.06
C GLY A 88 21.06 0.27 5.89
N LEU A 89 20.13 -0.58 5.45
CA LEU A 89 19.81 -1.83 6.13
C LEU A 89 20.73 -2.97 5.67
N GLY A 90 21.13 -3.81 6.62
CA GLY A 90 21.97 -4.99 6.35
C GLY A 90 21.26 -6.08 5.54
N PRO A 91 22.01 -6.99 4.90
CA PRO A 91 21.46 -8.02 4.04
C PRO A 91 20.65 -9.08 4.81
N VAL A 92 19.69 -9.70 4.13
CA VAL A 92 18.90 -10.85 4.62
C VAL A 92 18.81 -11.92 3.53
N ALA A 93 18.44 -13.14 3.94
CA ALA A 93 18.18 -14.22 3.00
C ALA A 93 16.92 -13.94 2.16
N ALA A 94 16.95 -14.27 0.87
CA ALA A 94 15.78 -14.16 -0.01
C ALA A 94 14.81 -15.32 0.23
N THR A 95 13.92 -15.16 1.21
CA THR A 95 12.74 -16.04 1.41
C THR A 95 11.49 -15.30 0.98
N LEU A 96 10.41 -16.02 0.63
CA LEU A 96 9.13 -15.39 0.27
C LEU A 96 8.59 -14.49 1.40
N ASP A 97 8.83 -14.85 2.66
CA ASP A 97 8.41 -14.04 3.79
C ASP A 97 9.26 -12.79 3.97
N ASN A 98 10.58 -12.87 3.79
CA ASN A 98 11.44 -11.69 3.81
C ASN A 98 11.11 -10.73 2.67
N ILE A 99 10.85 -11.25 1.47
CA ILE A 99 10.45 -10.44 0.31
C ILE A 99 9.08 -9.79 0.55
N ALA A 100 8.09 -10.53 1.05
CA ALA A 100 6.78 -9.99 1.37
C ALA A 100 6.83 -8.94 2.50
N LEU A 101 7.71 -9.12 3.48
CA LEU A 101 7.96 -8.14 4.54
C LEU A 101 8.64 -6.88 3.99
N GLU A 102 9.62 -7.02 3.10
CA GLU A 102 10.29 -5.88 2.48
C GLU A 102 9.33 -5.10 1.59
N ARG A 103 8.51 -5.77 0.77
CA ARG A 103 7.43 -5.13 -0.01
C ARG A 103 6.49 -4.33 0.89
N ARG A 104 6.11 -4.86 2.06
CA ARG A 104 5.25 -4.15 3.02
C ARG A 104 5.89 -2.86 3.54
N LYS A 105 7.21 -2.86 3.78
CA LYS A 105 7.95 -1.71 4.31
C LYS A 105 8.22 -0.69 3.22
N GLU A 106 8.77 -1.15 2.10
CA GLU A 106 9.21 -0.34 0.97
C GLU A 106 8.02 0.34 0.29
N LEU A 107 6.94 -0.41 0.05
CA LEU A 107 5.78 0.01 -0.73
C LEU A 107 4.56 0.41 0.11
N ALA A 108 4.78 0.69 1.40
CA ALA A 108 3.71 1.13 2.28
C ALA A 108 3.01 2.34 1.67
N THR A 109 1.67 2.30 1.66
CA THR A 109 0.76 3.35 1.19
C THR A 109 0.74 3.59 -0.33
N GLU A 110 1.43 2.78 -1.14
CA GLU A 110 1.43 2.89 -2.61
C GLU A 110 0.36 2.00 -3.29
N GLY A 111 -0.67 1.55 -2.57
CA GLY A 111 -1.80 0.81 -3.16
C GLY A 111 -1.60 -0.70 -3.42
N HIS A 112 -0.40 -1.25 -3.24
CA HIS A 112 -0.14 -2.66 -3.58
C HIS A 112 -0.57 -3.69 -2.51
N ARG A 113 -0.67 -3.28 -1.23
CA ARG A 113 -0.76 -4.22 -0.10
C ARG A 113 -1.93 -5.20 -0.19
N TRP A 114 -3.09 -4.73 -0.66
CA TRP A 114 -4.26 -5.57 -0.86
C TRP A 114 -3.99 -6.68 -1.87
N PHE A 115 -3.54 -6.31 -3.08
CA PHE A 115 -3.28 -7.26 -4.15
C PHE A 115 -2.15 -8.23 -3.82
N ASP A 116 -1.11 -7.77 -3.12
CA ASP A 116 -0.07 -8.64 -2.60
C ASP A 116 -0.62 -9.69 -1.63
N LEU A 117 -1.52 -9.32 -0.72
CA LEU A 117 -2.15 -10.27 0.20
C LEU A 117 -3.05 -11.26 -0.53
N VAL A 118 -3.86 -10.79 -1.49
CA VAL A 118 -4.78 -11.64 -2.26
C VAL A 118 -4.01 -12.64 -3.11
N ARG A 119 -3.07 -12.20 -3.95
CA ARG A 119 -2.32 -13.07 -4.87
C ARG A 119 -1.43 -14.09 -4.15
N THR A 120 -1.07 -13.83 -2.90
CA THR A 120 -0.25 -14.74 -2.09
C THR A 120 -1.07 -15.63 -1.15
N GLY A 121 -2.41 -15.56 -1.21
CA GLY A 121 -3.30 -16.34 -0.35
C GLY A 121 -3.27 -15.92 1.13
N LYS A 122 -2.70 -14.76 1.45
CA LYS A 122 -2.52 -14.26 2.82
C LYS A 122 -3.64 -13.32 3.28
N ALA A 123 -4.55 -12.91 2.39
CA ALA A 123 -5.62 -11.94 2.70
C ALA A 123 -6.55 -12.40 3.82
N ALA A 124 -7.09 -13.62 3.74
CA ALA A 124 -8.03 -14.15 4.73
C ALA A 124 -7.44 -14.13 6.15
N THR A 125 -6.20 -14.60 6.32
CA THR A 125 -5.52 -14.57 7.62
C THR A 125 -5.21 -13.14 8.07
N ALA A 126 -4.68 -12.30 7.18
CA ALA A 126 -4.25 -10.95 7.55
C ALA A 126 -5.42 -9.99 7.85
N LEU A 127 -6.60 -10.24 7.28
CA LEU A 127 -7.77 -9.37 7.36
C LEU A 127 -8.95 -10.01 8.10
N ALA A 128 -8.77 -11.17 8.75
CA ALA A 128 -9.81 -11.83 9.53
C ALA A 128 -10.45 -10.90 10.57
N PHE A 129 -9.63 -10.08 11.25
CA PHE A 129 -10.10 -9.11 12.26
C PHE A 129 -10.95 -7.96 11.67
N LYS A 130 -10.94 -7.79 10.34
CA LYS A 130 -11.79 -6.83 9.61
C LYS A 130 -13.03 -7.49 8.98
N GLY A 131 -13.26 -8.79 9.24
CA GLY A 131 -14.40 -9.52 8.70
C GLY A 131 -14.20 -9.99 7.25
N PHE A 132 -12.95 -10.21 6.82
CA PHE A 132 -12.69 -10.78 5.50
C PHE A 132 -13.22 -12.21 5.39
N THR A 133 -14.03 -12.47 4.36
CA THR A 133 -14.56 -13.78 4.01
C THR A 133 -13.87 -14.30 2.75
N ALA A 134 -13.20 -15.45 2.87
CA ALA A 134 -12.53 -16.11 1.76
C ALA A 134 -13.53 -16.59 0.69
N GLY A 135 -13.14 -16.48 -0.58
CA GLY A 135 -14.02 -16.76 -1.73
C GLY A 135 -15.08 -15.68 -1.98
N LYS A 136 -14.97 -14.52 -1.33
CA LYS A 136 -15.88 -13.38 -1.49
C LYS A 136 -15.07 -12.10 -1.59
N ASN A 137 -14.31 -11.78 -0.55
CA ASN A 137 -13.69 -10.46 -0.41
C ASN A 137 -12.35 -10.33 -1.14
N GLU A 138 -11.87 -11.35 -1.85
CA GLU A 138 -10.71 -11.23 -2.75
C GLU A 138 -10.97 -10.27 -3.91
N ILE A 139 -12.24 -10.17 -4.32
CA ILE A 139 -12.73 -9.25 -5.36
C ILE A 139 -13.88 -8.39 -4.81
N LEU A 140 -14.04 -7.20 -5.38
CA LEU A 140 -15.09 -6.27 -4.98
C LEU A 140 -16.43 -6.63 -5.64
N PRO A 141 -17.57 -6.25 -5.04
CA PRO A 141 -18.87 -6.40 -5.71
C PRO A 141 -18.92 -5.54 -6.97
N ILE A 142 -19.61 -6.04 -8.00
CA ILE A 142 -20.00 -5.23 -9.16
C ILE A 142 -21.07 -4.23 -8.66
N PRO A 143 -20.95 -2.92 -8.96
CA PRO A 143 -21.97 -1.94 -8.57
C PRO A 143 -23.35 -2.34 -9.11
N LEU A 144 -24.39 -2.25 -8.28
CA LEU A 144 -25.73 -2.74 -8.61
C LEU A 144 -26.32 -2.10 -9.88
N THR A 145 -25.99 -0.84 -10.14
CA THR A 145 -26.43 -0.12 -11.33
C THR A 145 -25.93 -0.76 -12.63
N GLU A 146 -24.77 -1.41 -12.60
CA GLU A 146 -24.19 -2.09 -13.76
C GLU A 146 -24.89 -3.41 -14.10
N LEU A 147 -25.69 -3.97 -13.18
CA LEU A 147 -26.41 -5.23 -13.40
C LEU A 147 -27.77 -5.02 -14.09
N THR A 148 -28.31 -3.80 -14.05
CA THR A 148 -29.65 -3.52 -14.57
C THR A 148 -29.63 -3.48 -16.10
N ASN A 149 -30.45 -4.31 -16.75
CA ASN A 149 -30.53 -4.42 -18.22
C ASN A 149 -29.21 -4.80 -18.91
N THR A 150 -28.31 -5.51 -18.21
CA THR A 150 -27.07 -6.02 -18.79
C THR A 150 -26.99 -7.55 -18.72
N LYS A 151 -25.91 -8.12 -19.25
CA LYS A 151 -25.58 -9.55 -19.11
C LYS A 151 -24.61 -9.81 -17.96
N LEU A 152 -24.28 -8.79 -17.17
CA LEU A 152 -23.33 -8.94 -16.06
C LEU A 152 -23.96 -9.80 -14.97
N VAL A 153 -23.18 -10.74 -14.47
CA VAL A 153 -23.52 -11.58 -13.31
C VAL A 153 -22.69 -11.10 -12.15
N GLN A 154 -23.30 -10.96 -10.99
CA GLN A 154 -22.61 -10.54 -9.78
C GLN A 154 -21.48 -11.51 -9.40
N ASN A 155 -20.44 -10.96 -8.77
CA ASN A 155 -19.36 -11.74 -8.20
C ASN A 155 -19.88 -12.69 -7.10
N PRO A 156 -19.28 -13.89 -6.94
CA PRO A 156 -19.72 -14.86 -5.96
C PRO A 156 -19.87 -14.28 -4.55
N ASN A 157 -20.92 -14.71 -3.85
CA ASN A 157 -21.18 -14.39 -2.44
C ASN A 157 -21.51 -12.91 -2.14
N TYR A 158 -21.74 -12.09 -3.16
CA TYR A 158 -22.42 -10.80 -3.06
C TYR A 158 -23.83 -10.98 -3.64
N ASN A 159 -24.85 -10.98 -2.78
CA ASN A 159 -26.25 -11.09 -3.18
C ASN A 159 -26.90 -9.71 -3.19
#